data_AF-A0A7Y9ZB24-F1
#
_entry.id   AF-A0A7Y9ZB24-F1
#
_cell.length_a   1.000
_cell.length_b   1.000
_cell.length_c   1.000
_cell.angle_alpha   90.00
_cell.angle_beta   90.00
_cell.angle_gamma   90.00
#
_symmetry.space_group_name_H-M   'P 1'
#
loop_
_entity.id
_entity.type
_entity.pdbx_description
1 polymer ?
#
loop_
_entity_poly.entity_id
_entity_poly.type
_entity_poly.pdbx_seq_one_letter_code
_entity_poly.pdbx_strand_id
1 'polypeptide(L)'
;MPRLFRRKAAHTAPETDSTPDVSADEVSADDVPVDAGDLPATEAEVAPADIDVTSDSSIVPENLDDLSKAQVVEAIIASGRQDQESVVALIETLLAAELQVPMGVDADGKPAIGAVMTEVEGVVYVAVFTSMDAAAHVRDIAPEFATMTGKEVIGTLRADLGLVVETGAGKFGLIPPMLASIRETIESREVSLSLERLANRVRSGVASIDDLVAALMEAKVVIPTPDEPKGGGGFTPVIGMVDGIPRLVVATSYEAAARSSDVAQFAMSVKGKHIFAIVKDGVGIQLNTVAGSVDFPPELCAAVIKKYSLDTKSPAATE
;
A
#
# COMPACT_ATOMS: atom_id res chain seq x y z
N MET A 1 31.15 8.36 30.09
CA MET A 1 30.59 7.11 30.67
C MET A 1 29.26 7.41 31.33
N PRO A 2 28.16 6.83 30.83
CA PRO A 2 27.08 6.39 31.73
C PRO A 2 26.30 5.17 31.18
N ARG A 3 25.51 4.39 31.91
CA ARG A 3 25.35 4.02 33.33
C ARG A 3 24.56 2.71 33.28
N LEU A 4 25.10 1.62 33.82
CA LEU A 4 24.39 0.35 34.03
C LEU A 4 23.39 0.51 35.18
N PHE A 5 22.11 0.12 34.99
CA PHE A 5 21.20 -0.09 36.12
C PHE A 5 20.31 -1.34 35.95
N ARG A 6 20.24 -2.11 37.04
CA ARG A 6 19.50 -3.37 37.27
C ARG A 6 18.02 -3.10 37.57
N ARG A 7 17.14 -3.99 37.09
CA ARG A 7 15.70 -4.09 37.37
C ARG A 7 15.38 -4.47 38.82
N LYS A 8 14.19 -4.06 39.29
CA LYS A 8 13.35 -4.84 40.22
C LYS A 8 11.86 -4.71 39.83
N ALA A 9 11.21 -5.87 39.77
CA ALA A 9 9.79 -6.22 39.55
C ALA A 9 8.88 -5.76 40.71
N ALA A 10 7.54 -5.79 40.75
CA ALA A 10 6.37 -6.11 39.91
C ALA A 10 5.11 -5.74 40.76
N HIS A 11 3.90 -6.13 40.30
CA HIS A 11 2.58 -6.22 40.98
C HIS A 11 1.62 -5.03 40.81
N THR A 12 0.31 -5.13 40.51
CA THR A 12 -0.63 -6.17 39.99
C THR A 12 -1.96 -5.41 39.71
N ALA A 13 -2.85 -5.96 38.88
CA ALA A 13 -4.26 -5.54 38.66
C ALA A 13 -5.16 -5.85 39.91
N PRO A 14 -6.52 -5.69 39.99
CA PRO A 14 -7.55 -5.95 38.95
C PRO A 14 -8.93 -5.19 39.00
N GLU A 15 -9.82 -5.48 38.02
CA GLU A 15 -11.33 -5.65 38.04
C GLU A 15 -12.27 -4.48 38.49
N THR A 16 -13.58 -4.31 38.15
CA THR A 16 -14.68 -4.93 37.33
C THR A 16 -15.93 -4.02 37.37
N ASP A 17 -16.94 -4.32 36.51
CA ASP A 17 -18.40 -4.04 36.60
C ASP A 17 -18.90 -2.58 36.42
N SER A 18 -20.03 -2.26 35.75
CA SER A 18 -21.37 -2.87 35.83
C SER A 18 -22.32 -2.38 34.69
N THR A 19 -23.27 -3.22 34.25
CA THR A 19 -24.56 -2.86 33.61
C THR A 19 -25.66 -2.54 34.66
N PRO A 20 -26.82 -1.92 34.32
CA PRO A 20 -28.07 -2.72 34.14
C PRO A 20 -29.21 -2.15 33.24
N ASP A 21 -30.17 -3.05 32.92
CA ASP A 21 -31.66 -3.02 32.69
C ASP A 21 -32.35 -1.91 31.87
N VAL A 22 -33.21 -2.16 30.86
CA VAL A 22 -34.50 -2.91 30.68
C VAL A 22 -35.76 -2.16 31.19
N SER A 23 -36.70 -1.84 30.28
CA SER A 23 -38.16 -1.93 30.49
C SER A 23 -38.96 -1.66 29.18
N ALA A 24 -40.10 -2.35 29.05
CA ALA A 24 -40.97 -2.52 27.87
C ALA A 24 -42.37 -1.86 28.02
N ASP A 25 -43.16 -1.81 26.92
CA ASP A 25 -44.64 -2.01 26.80
C ASP A 25 -45.07 -1.69 25.33
N GLU A 26 -45.57 -2.65 24.53
CA GLU A 26 -46.97 -3.14 24.32
C GLU A 26 -47.95 -2.12 23.70
N VAL A 27 -48.60 -2.45 22.54
CA VAL A 27 -50.07 -2.65 22.33
C VAL A 27 -50.40 -3.28 20.93
N SER A 28 -51.14 -4.39 20.96
CA SER A 28 -52.13 -5.07 20.06
C SER A 28 -52.51 -4.47 18.67
N ALA A 29 -52.65 -5.18 17.54
CA ALA A 29 -53.42 -6.37 17.11
C ALA A 29 -54.91 -6.11 16.75
N ASP A 30 -55.29 -6.36 15.49
CA ASP A 30 -56.65 -6.70 15.04
C ASP A 30 -56.59 -7.47 13.70
N ASP A 31 -57.57 -8.35 13.51
CA ASP A 31 -57.49 -9.60 12.75
C ASP A 31 -58.80 -9.82 11.92
N VAL A 32 -58.78 -10.78 10.96
CA VAL A 32 -59.93 -11.54 10.36
C VAL A 32 -60.70 -10.91 9.14
N PRO A 33 -61.26 -11.65 8.11
CA PRO A 33 -60.75 -12.82 7.34
C PRO A 33 -61.28 -13.02 5.85
N VAL A 34 -60.86 -14.16 5.24
CA VAL A 34 -61.35 -15.05 4.12
C VAL A 34 -62.16 -14.55 2.90
N ASP A 35 -61.76 -15.00 1.69
CA ASP A 35 -62.60 -15.88 0.84
C ASP A 35 -61.76 -16.77 -0.11
N ALA A 36 -62.29 -17.95 -0.42
CA ALA A 36 -61.68 -19.01 -1.24
C ALA A 36 -62.33 -19.09 -2.63
N GLY A 37 -61.54 -19.43 -3.66
CA GLY A 37 -62.08 -19.71 -5.00
C GLY A 37 -61.05 -20.27 -5.99
N ASP A 38 -61.18 -21.57 -6.26
CA ASP A 38 -60.85 -22.39 -7.45
C ASP A 38 -59.58 -22.16 -8.33
N LEU A 39 -58.89 -23.30 -8.57
CA LEU A 39 -57.73 -23.56 -9.43
C LEU A 39 -58.09 -23.56 -10.96
N PRO A 40 -57.12 -23.50 -11.89
CA PRO A 40 -56.38 -24.72 -12.28
C PRO A 40 -54.86 -24.53 -12.46
N ALA A 41 -54.19 -25.68 -12.37
CA ALA A 41 -52.75 -25.90 -12.42
C ALA A 41 -52.05 -25.45 -13.72
N THR A 42 -50.85 -24.90 -13.56
CA THR A 42 -49.74 -25.05 -14.52
C THR A 42 -48.46 -25.33 -13.74
N GLU A 43 -47.96 -26.54 -13.94
CA GLU A 43 -46.68 -27.05 -13.47
C GLU A 43 -45.50 -26.26 -14.09
N ALA A 44 -44.57 -25.82 -13.26
CA ALA A 44 -43.12 -25.74 -13.55
C ALA A 44 -42.40 -25.22 -12.28
N GLU A 45 -42.41 -26.04 -11.23
CA GLU A 45 -41.57 -25.83 -10.06
C GLU A 45 -40.16 -26.35 -10.41
N VAL A 46 -39.27 -25.45 -10.84
CA VAL A 46 -37.83 -25.75 -10.90
C VAL A 46 -37.29 -25.56 -9.49
N ALA A 47 -37.15 -26.66 -8.76
CA ALA A 47 -36.44 -26.70 -7.49
C ALA A 47 -35.01 -26.14 -7.68
N PRO A 48 -34.46 -25.40 -6.69
CA PRO A 48 -33.05 -25.07 -6.68
C PRO A 48 -32.26 -26.38 -6.65
N ALA A 49 -31.40 -26.59 -7.64
CA ALA A 49 -30.44 -27.68 -7.61
C ALA A 49 -29.57 -27.49 -6.36
N ASP A 50 -29.62 -28.45 -5.45
CA ASP A 50 -28.61 -28.65 -4.42
C ASP A 50 -27.24 -28.67 -5.11
N ILE A 51 -26.45 -27.63 -4.90
CA ILE A 51 -25.04 -27.59 -5.32
C ILE A 51 -24.31 -28.55 -4.39
N ASP A 52 -24.08 -29.76 -4.90
CA ASP A 52 -23.15 -30.71 -4.32
C ASP A 52 -21.74 -30.09 -4.38
N VAL A 53 -21.28 -29.53 -3.25
CA VAL A 53 -19.90 -29.06 -3.08
C VAL A 53 -19.03 -30.29 -2.86
N THR A 54 -18.84 -31.10 -3.90
CA THR A 54 -17.69 -31.98 -3.96
C THR A 54 -16.47 -31.12 -4.24
N SER A 55 -15.66 -30.93 -3.19
CA SER A 55 -14.38 -30.25 -3.24
C SER A 55 -13.43 -30.97 -4.19
N ASP A 56 -13.47 -30.62 -5.47
CA ASP A 56 -12.42 -31.00 -6.42
C ASP A 56 -11.30 -29.95 -6.34
N SER A 57 -10.46 -30.09 -5.31
CA SER A 57 -9.31 -29.23 -5.02
C SER A 57 -8.13 -29.47 -5.97
N SER A 58 -8.35 -29.49 -7.29
CA SER A 58 -7.30 -29.82 -8.27
C SER A 58 -7.06 -28.77 -9.38
N ILE A 59 -7.50 -27.52 -9.20
CA ILE A 59 -7.17 -26.41 -10.12
C ILE A 59 -6.31 -25.36 -9.41
N VAL A 60 -5.22 -25.81 -8.77
CA VAL A 60 -4.14 -24.89 -8.37
C VAL A 60 -2.88 -25.37 -9.10
N PRO A 61 -2.38 -24.61 -10.08
CA PRO A 61 -1.10 -24.92 -10.70
C PRO A 61 -0.01 -24.92 -9.63
N GLU A 62 0.74 -26.02 -9.51
CA GLU A 62 1.83 -26.18 -8.52
C GLU A 62 3.01 -25.22 -8.79
N ASN A 63 3.05 -24.54 -9.94
CA ASN A 63 4.04 -23.52 -10.30
C ASN A 63 3.34 -22.23 -10.73
N LEU A 64 3.40 -21.21 -9.88
CA LEU A 64 2.92 -19.85 -10.19
C LEU A 64 3.88 -19.08 -11.13
N ASP A 65 5.10 -19.59 -11.35
CA ASP A 65 6.16 -18.90 -12.10
C ASP A 65 5.97 -18.89 -13.63
N ASP A 66 5.17 -19.82 -14.17
CA ASP A 66 4.88 -19.92 -15.62
C ASP A 66 3.60 -19.18 -16.04
N LEU A 67 2.86 -18.60 -15.09
CA LEU A 67 1.61 -17.91 -15.34
C LEU A 67 1.83 -16.42 -15.65
N SER A 68 1.04 -15.88 -16.57
CA SER A 68 0.95 -14.42 -16.70
C SER A 68 0.42 -13.82 -15.39
N LYS A 69 0.82 -12.58 -15.09
CA LYS A 69 0.39 -11.90 -13.86
C LYS A 69 -1.13 -11.77 -13.76
N ALA A 70 -1.83 -11.64 -14.90
CA ALA A 70 -3.28 -11.67 -14.98
C ALA A 70 -3.86 -13.03 -14.51
N GLN A 71 -3.23 -14.15 -14.89
CA GLN A 71 -3.64 -15.49 -14.45
C GLN A 71 -3.35 -15.73 -12.96
N VAL A 72 -2.28 -15.14 -12.42
CA VAL A 72 -2.00 -15.19 -10.97
C VAL A 72 -3.07 -14.40 -10.19
N VAL A 73 -3.47 -13.22 -10.68
CA VAL A 73 -4.60 -12.45 -10.10
C VAL A 73 -5.88 -13.29 -10.13
N GLU A 74 -6.18 -13.93 -11.25
CA GLU A 74 -7.32 -14.85 -11.39
C GLU A 74 -7.29 -15.99 -10.38
N ALA A 75 -6.15 -16.67 -10.24
CA ALA A 75 -5.98 -17.79 -9.32
C ALA A 75 -6.16 -17.36 -7.85
N ILE A 76 -5.64 -16.20 -7.47
CA ILE A 76 -5.78 -15.68 -6.09
C ILE A 76 -7.25 -15.32 -5.82
N ILE A 77 -7.93 -14.63 -6.75
CA ILE A 77 -9.36 -14.30 -6.62
C ILE A 77 -10.20 -15.57 -6.52
N ALA A 78 -9.96 -16.55 -7.39
CA ALA A 78 -10.67 -17.83 -7.38
C ALA A 78 -10.48 -18.62 -6.07
N SER A 79 -9.31 -18.49 -5.44
CA SER A 79 -9.00 -19.20 -4.19
C SER A 79 -9.69 -18.64 -2.95
N GLY A 80 -10.28 -17.44 -3.02
CA GLY A 80 -10.99 -16.80 -1.90
C GLY A 80 -10.12 -16.52 -0.67
N ARG A 81 -8.79 -16.57 -0.79
CA ARG A 81 -7.86 -16.34 0.31
C ARG A 81 -7.79 -14.86 0.67
N GLN A 82 -8.26 -14.52 1.87
CA GLN A 82 -8.29 -13.15 2.40
C GLN A 82 -7.26 -12.92 3.53
N ASP A 83 -6.27 -13.79 3.68
CA ASP A 83 -5.16 -13.52 4.59
C ASP A 83 -4.31 -12.34 4.07
N GLN A 84 -3.71 -11.60 5.00
CA GLN A 84 -3.00 -10.35 4.71
C GLN A 84 -1.85 -10.54 3.70
N GLU A 85 -1.17 -11.68 3.72
CA GLU A 85 -0.09 -12.01 2.78
C GLU A 85 -0.63 -12.21 1.36
N SER A 86 -1.72 -12.96 1.20
CA SER A 86 -2.40 -13.14 -0.10
C SER A 86 -2.91 -11.82 -0.68
N VAL A 87 -3.42 -10.90 0.15
CA VAL A 87 -3.88 -9.58 -0.31
C VAL A 87 -2.72 -8.70 -0.79
N VAL A 88 -1.59 -8.71 -0.07
CA VAL A 88 -0.39 -7.97 -0.51
C VAL A 88 0.14 -8.54 -1.82
N ALA A 89 0.26 -9.87 -1.93
CA ALA A 89 0.69 -10.52 -3.16
C ALA A 89 -0.26 -10.22 -4.33
N LEU A 90 -1.58 -10.19 -4.08
CA LEU A 90 -2.58 -9.81 -5.07
C LEU A 90 -2.39 -8.38 -5.56
N ILE A 91 -2.19 -7.42 -4.65
CA ILE A 91 -1.98 -6.01 -5.01
C ILE A 91 -0.69 -5.87 -5.83
N GLU A 92 0.41 -6.49 -5.41
CA GLU A 92 1.69 -6.41 -6.14
C GLU A 92 1.59 -7.05 -7.53
N THR A 93 0.88 -8.17 -7.63
CA THR A 93 0.64 -8.83 -8.92
C THR A 93 -0.25 -7.97 -9.81
N LEU A 94 -1.33 -7.40 -9.24
CA LEU A 94 -2.25 -6.51 -9.94
C LEU A 94 -1.52 -5.28 -10.49
N LEU A 95 -0.65 -4.66 -9.70
CA LEU A 95 0.10 -3.48 -10.11
C LEU A 95 0.94 -3.71 -11.37
N ALA A 96 1.38 -4.94 -11.59
CA ALA A 96 2.20 -5.30 -12.73
C ALA A 96 1.46 -6.13 -13.80
N ALA A 97 0.17 -6.43 -13.61
CA ALA A 97 -0.66 -7.11 -14.59
C ALA A 97 -1.09 -6.13 -15.69
N GLU A 98 -1.20 -6.64 -16.91
CA GLU A 98 -1.84 -5.94 -18.02
C GLU A 98 -3.35 -6.10 -17.89
N LEU A 99 -4.05 -4.97 -17.88
CA LEU A 99 -5.49 -4.89 -17.73
C LEU A 99 -6.10 -4.27 -18.99
N GLN A 100 -7.25 -4.80 -19.39
CA GLN A 100 -8.10 -4.24 -20.43
C GLN A 100 -9.03 -3.22 -19.77
N VAL A 101 -8.80 -1.95 -20.09
CA VAL A 101 -9.49 -0.81 -19.51
C VAL A 101 -10.50 -0.30 -20.53
N PRO A 102 -11.81 -0.37 -20.22
CA PRO A 102 -12.83 0.23 -21.06
C PRO A 102 -12.65 1.74 -21.11
N MET A 103 -12.45 2.26 -22.31
CA MET A 103 -12.24 3.67 -22.55
C MET A 103 -13.56 4.33 -22.92
N GLY A 104 -13.85 5.44 -22.25
CA GLY A 104 -14.97 6.31 -22.57
C GLY A 104 -14.48 7.64 -23.07
N VAL A 105 -15.41 8.54 -23.32
CA VAL A 105 -15.11 9.96 -23.53
C VAL A 105 -15.47 10.73 -22.26
N ASP A 106 -14.58 11.59 -21.78
CA ASP A 106 -14.89 12.52 -20.70
C ASP A 106 -15.82 13.65 -21.18
N ALA A 107 -16.18 14.56 -20.26
CA ALA A 107 -17.02 15.72 -20.56
C ALA A 107 -16.42 16.66 -21.63
N ASP A 108 -15.10 16.60 -21.84
CA ASP A 108 -14.37 17.38 -22.84
C ASP A 108 -14.16 16.58 -24.15
N GLY A 109 -14.73 15.37 -24.27
CA GLY A 109 -14.63 14.51 -25.44
C GLY A 109 -13.28 13.81 -25.59
N LYS A 110 -12.44 13.78 -24.55
CA LYS A 110 -11.15 13.08 -24.56
C LYS A 110 -11.30 11.64 -24.07
N PRO A 111 -10.49 10.69 -24.58
CA PRO A 111 -10.46 9.34 -24.06
C PRO A 111 -10.13 9.35 -22.56
N ALA A 112 -10.99 8.76 -21.75
CA ALA A 112 -10.85 8.69 -20.30
C ALA A 112 -11.26 7.32 -19.75
N ILE A 113 -10.63 6.96 -18.65
CA ILE A 113 -10.98 5.76 -17.88
C ILE A 113 -12.35 5.99 -17.22
N GLY A 114 -13.23 4.99 -17.31
CA GLY A 114 -14.55 5.05 -16.67
C GLY A 114 -15.74 4.89 -17.61
N ALA A 115 -15.58 4.27 -18.78
CA ALA A 115 -16.73 3.92 -19.62
C ALA A 115 -17.70 2.96 -18.91
N VAL A 116 -17.17 2.09 -18.05
CA VAL A 116 -17.95 1.14 -17.25
C VAL A 116 -17.79 1.52 -15.79
N MET A 117 -18.84 2.08 -15.23
CA MET A 117 -18.94 2.41 -13.80
C MET A 117 -20.10 1.66 -13.16
N THR A 118 -19.89 1.19 -11.94
CA THR A 118 -20.94 0.58 -11.12
C THR A 118 -20.92 1.18 -9.73
N GLU A 119 -22.09 1.42 -9.15
CA GLU A 119 -22.20 1.89 -7.78
C GLU A 119 -22.55 0.71 -6.87
N VAL A 120 -21.76 0.53 -5.81
CA VAL A 120 -21.99 -0.50 -4.79
C VAL A 120 -21.79 0.15 -3.43
N GLU A 121 -22.82 0.10 -2.59
CA GLU A 121 -22.80 0.64 -1.21
C GLU A 121 -22.38 2.12 -1.14
N GLY A 122 -22.77 2.93 -2.13
CA GLY A 122 -22.45 4.36 -2.19
C GLY A 122 -21.03 4.68 -2.69
N VAL A 123 -20.28 3.67 -3.17
CA VAL A 123 -18.98 3.84 -3.83
C VAL A 123 -19.12 3.56 -5.32
N VAL A 124 -18.64 4.49 -6.14
CA VAL A 124 -18.60 4.34 -7.60
C VAL A 124 -17.28 3.67 -7.99
N TYR A 125 -17.36 2.49 -8.58
CA TYR A 125 -16.22 1.71 -9.06
C TYR A 125 -16.10 1.82 -10.57
N VAL A 126 -14.87 1.96 -11.08
CA VAL A 126 -14.56 1.73 -12.48
C VAL A 126 -14.20 0.26 -12.68
N ALA A 127 -14.83 -0.39 -13.66
CA ALA A 127 -14.52 -1.77 -14.02
C ALA A 127 -13.34 -1.86 -15.00
N VAL A 128 -12.39 -2.74 -14.68
CA VAL A 128 -11.26 -3.14 -15.55
C VAL A 128 -11.15 -4.65 -15.58
N PHE A 129 -10.56 -5.20 -16.65
CA PHE A 129 -10.64 -6.62 -16.92
C PHE A 129 -9.25 -7.24 -17.08
N THR A 130 -9.04 -8.48 -16.61
CA THR A 130 -7.77 -9.21 -16.83
C THR A 130 -7.57 -9.66 -18.27
N SER A 131 -8.65 -9.76 -19.04
CA SER A 131 -8.63 -10.19 -20.43
C SER A 131 -9.81 -9.64 -21.22
N MET A 132 -9.69 -9.69 -22.55
CA MET A 132 -10.79 -9.33 -23.45
C MET A 132 -11.97 -10.29 -23.36
N ASP A 133 -11.74 -11.52 -22.88
CA ASP A 133 -12.79 -12.52 -22.67
C ASP A 133 -13.59 -12.20 -21.40
N ALA A 134 -12.92 -11.78 -20.31
CA ALA A 134 -13.60 -11.26 -19.13
C ALA A 134 -14.44 -10.01 -19.44
N ALA A 135 -13.96 -9.17 -20.37
CA ALA A 135 -14.66 -7.98 -20.83
C ALA A 135 -15.79 -8.24 -21.84
N ALA A 136 -16.03 -9.49 -22.27
CA ALA A 136 -16.94 -9.78 -23.39
C ALA A 136 -18.35 -9.23 -23.18
N HIS A 137 -18.84 -9.24 -21.95
CA HIS A 137 -20.19 -8.80 -21.59
C HIS A 137 -20.38 -7.28 -21.56
N VAL A 138 -19.30 -6.48 -21.58
CA VAL A 138 -19.37 -5.01 -21.58
C VAL A 138 -18.98 -4.38 -22.91
N ARG A 139 -18.61 -5.18 -23.92
CA ARG A 139 -18.18 -4.67 -25.24
C ARG A 139 -19.26 -3.85 -25.95
N ASP A 140 -20.52 -4.15 -25.70
CA ASP A 140 -21.65 -3.40 -26.26
C ASP A 140 -21.79 -2.00 -25.63
N ILE A 141 -21.28 -1.82 -24.41
CA ILE A 141 -21.34 -0.57 -23.63
C ILE A 141 -20.07 0.26 -23.85
N ALA A 142 -18.92 -0.39 -23.91
CA ALA A 142 -17.62 0.22 -24.13
C ALA A 142 -16.90 -0.51 -25.27
N PRO A 143 -16.99 -0.01 -26.52
CA PRO A 143 -16.40 -0.67 -27.68
C PRO A 143 -14.87 -0.49 -27.75
N GLU A 144 -14.34 0.52 -27.07
CA GLU A 144 -12.91 0.83 -27.07
C GLU A 144 -12.26 0.38 -25.76
N PHE A 145 -11.13 -0.30 -25.89
CA PHE A 145 -10.31 -0.74 -24.76
C PHE A 145 -8.87 -0.27 -24.95
N ALA A 146 -8.25 0.16 -23.85
CA ALA A 146 -6.81 0.35 -23.77
C ALA A 146 -6.22 -0.78 -22.92
N THR A 147 -5.07 -1.30 -23.34
CA THR A 147 -4.26 -2.17 -22.48
C THR A 147 -3.34 -1.28 -21.64
N MET A 148 -3.49 -1.34 -20.32
CA MET A 148 -2.70 -0.57 -19.36
C MET A 148 -2.23 -1.48 -18.24
N THR A 149 -1.08 -1.18 -17.64
CA THR A 149 -0.66 -1.86 -16.41
C THR A 149 -1.55 -1.44 -15.24
N GLY A 150 -1.76 -2.32 -14.25
CA GLY A 150 -2.55 -1.96 -13.06
C GLY A 150 -2.01 -0.72 -12.34
N LYS A 151 -0.69 -0.50 -12.35
CA LYS A 151 -0.08 0.73 -11.87
C LYS A 151 -0.53 1.98 -12.63
N GLU A 152 -0.56 1.94 -13.96
CA GLU A 152 -1.01 3.07 -14.78
C GLU A 152 -2.50 3.35 -14.55
N VAL A 153 -3.33 2.31 -14.45
CA VAL A 153 -4.75 2.43 -14.12
C VAL A 153 -4.94 3.12 -12.77
N ILE A 154 -4.29 2.63 -11.73
CA ILE A 154 -4.43 3.20 -10.39
C ILE A 154 -3.91 4.64 -10.35
N GLY A 155 -2.81 4.94 -11.04
CA GLY A 155 -2.24 6.29 -11.10
C GLY A 155 -3.09 7.31 -11.88
N THR A 156 -3.87 6.87 -12.86
CA THR A 156 -4.71 7.75 -13.71
C THR A 156 -6.16 7.84 -13.26
N LEU A 157 -6.64 6.85 -12.51
CA LEU A 157 -7.98 6.85 -11.95
C LEU A 157 -8.20 8.06 -11.03
N ARG A 158 -9.39 8.66 -11.06
CA ARG A 158 -9.74 9.75 -10.14
C ARG A 158 -9.69 9.29 -8.68
N ALA A 159 -9.45 10.21 -7.75
CA ALA A 159 -9.27 9.89 -6.33
C ALA A 159 -10.56 9.54 -5.58
N ASP A 160 -11.72 9.91 -6.13
CA ASP A 160 -13.04 9.63 -5.56
C ASP A 160 -13.64 8.30 -6.03
N LEU A 161 -12.99 7.59 -6.96
CA LEU A 161 -13.48 6.37 -7.56
C LEU A 161 -12.78 5.13 -7.00
N GLY A 162 -13.56 4.06 -6.81
CA GLY A 162 -13.05 2.71 -6.60
C GLY A 162 -12.62 2.05 -7.90
N LEU A 163 -11.91 0.94 -7.80
CA LEU A 163 -11.53 0.09 -8.93
C LEU A 163 -12.08 -1.31 -8.71
N VAL A 164 -12.83 -1.85 -9.67
CA VAL A 164 -13.21 -3.27 -9.67
C VAL A 164 -12.48 -3.99 -10.78
N VAL A 165 -11.72 -5.01 -10.42
CA VAL A 165 -11.01 -5.88 -11.36
C VAL A 165 -11.87 -7.11 -11.58
N GLU A 166 -12.39 -7.24 -12.79
CA GLU A 166 -13.19 -8.38 -13.20
C GLU A 166 -12.33 -9.38 -13.96
N THR A 167 -12.52 -10.64 -13.63
CA THR A 167 -11.76 -11.75 -14.18
C THR A 167 -12.70 -12.85 -14.64
N GLY A 168 -12.20 -13.84 -15.38
CA GLY A 168 -12.99 -15.02 -15.74
C GLY A 168 -13.49 -15.82 -14.53
N ALA A 169 -12.85 -15.65 -13.36
CA ALA A 169 -13.15 -16.40 -12.14
C ALA A 169 -13.94 -15.60 -11.08
N GLY A 170 -14.09 -14.30 -11.24
CA GLY A 170 -14.75 -13.45 -10.23
C GLY A 170 -14.32 -11.98 -10.27
N LYS A 171 -14.76 -11.21 -9.27
CA LYS A 171 -14.53 -9.76 -9.17
C LYS A 171 -13.79 -9.41 -7.89
N PHE A 172 -12.89 -8.44 -7.96
CA PHE A 172 -12.14 -7.92 -6.81
C PHE A 172 -12.21 -6.38 -6.77
N GLY A 173 -12.70 -5.82 -5.68
CA GLY A 173 -12.90 -4.38 -5.52
C GLY A 173 -11.84 -3.74 -4.62
N LEU A 174 -11.34 -2.57 -5.04
CA LEU A 174 -10.49 -1.68 -4.25
C LEU A 174 -11.22 -0.36 -4.03
N ILE A 175 -11.48 -0.04 -2.76
CA ILE A 175 -12.11 1.22 -2.36
C ILE A 175 -11.12 2.40 -2.48
N PRO A 176 -11.61 3.66 -2.60
CA PRO A 176 -10.75 4.84 -2.73
C PRO A 176 -9.65 4.98 -1.65
N PRO A 177 -9.91 4.71 -0.35
CA PRO A 177 -8.85 4.77 0.67
C PRO A 177 -7.71 3.76 0.44
N MET A 178 -8.02 2.56 -0.03
CA MET A 178 -7.00 1.55 -0.37
C MET A 178 -6.19 1.99 -1.58
N LEU A 179 -6.85 2.51 -2.62
CA LEU A 179 -6.19 3.04 -3.80
C LEU A 179 -5.27 4.22 -3.47
N ALA A 180 -5.67 5.10 -2.55
CA ALA A 180 -4.83 6.20 -2.08
C ALA A 180 -3.56 5.67 -1.39
N SER A 181 -3.67 4.66 -0.52
CA SER A 181 -2.52 4.02 0.13
C SER A 181 -1.59 3.33 -0.88
N ILE A 182 -2.16 2.67 -1.90
CA ILE A 182 -1.40 2.03 -2.98
C ILE A 182 -0.65 3.10 -3.81
N ARG A 183 -1.30 4.22 -4.15
CA ARG A 183 -0.64 5.34 -4.85
C ARG A 183 0.53 5.90 -4.07
N GLU A 184 0.34 6.16 -2.78
CA GLU A 184 1.43 6.63 -1.91
C GLU A 184 2.60 5.64 -1.88
N THR A 185 2.30 4.34 -1.86
CA THR A 185 3.31 3.27 -1.91
C THR A 185 4.06 3.26 -3.24
N ILE A 186 3.36 3.42 -4.37
CA ILE A 186 3.96 3.50 -5.71
C ILE A 186 4.88 4.72 -5.79
N GLU A 187 4.38 5.90 -5.43
CA GLU A 187 5.14 7.15 -5.46
C GLU A 187 6.38 7.04 -4.57
N SER A 188 6.25 6.49 -3.36
CA SER A 188 7.39 6.27 -2.48
C SER A 188 8.43 5.33 -3.10
N ARG A 189 8.02 4.23 -3.75
CA ARG A 189 8.94 3.30 -4.42
C ARG A 189 9.65 3.96 -5.61
N GLU A 190 8.94 4.73 -6.43
CA GLU A 190 9.54 5.43 -7.57
C GLU A 190 10.54 6.50 -7.15
N VAL A 191 10.22 7.24 -6.09
CA VAL A 191 11.11 8.25 -5.51
C VAL A 191 12.36 7.57 -4.93
N SER A 192 12.21 6.45 -4.19
CA SER A 192 13.35 5.66 -3.70
C SER A 192 14.25 5.15 -4.82
N LEU A 193 13.68 4.58 -5.89
CA LEU A 193 14.45 4.11 -7.05
C LEU A 193 15.16 5.25 -7.79
N SER A 194 14.51 6.41 -7.89
CA SER A 194 15.10 7.60 -8.51
C SER A 194 16.26 8.13 -7.66
N LEU A 195 16.10 8.16 -6.34
CA LEU A 195 17.13 8.54 -5.39
C LEU A 195 18.33 7.58 -5.46
N GLU A 196 18.09 6.28 -5.56
CA GLU A 196 19.14 5.27 -5.70
C GLU A 196 19.91 5.39 -7.01
N ARG A 197 19.22 5.59 -8.14
CA ARG A 197 19.87 5.87 -9.44
C ARG A 197 20.73 7.12 -9.37
N LEU A 198 20.22 8.18 -8.73
CA LEU A 198 20.96 9.43 -8.59
C LEU A 198 22.19 9.27 -7.70
N ALA A 199 22.06 8.57 -6.57
CA ALA A 199 23.17 8.23 -5.69
C ALA A 199 24.26 7.42 -6.43
N ASN A 200 23.87 6.46 -7.27
CA ASN A 200 24.80 5.70 -8.09
C ASN A 200 25.54 6.58 -9.11
N ARG A 201 24.83 7.53 -9.74
CA ARG A 201 25.43 8.48 -10.69
C ARG A 201 26.37 9.49 -10.02
N VAL A 202 26.05 9.94 -8.80
CA VAL A 202 26.96 10.80 -8.01
C VAL A 202 28.23 10.03 -7.67
N ARG A 203 28.10 8.77 -7.24
CA ARG A 203 29.25 7.89 -6.95
C ARG A 203 30.15 7.67 -8.16
N SER A 204 29.57 7.56 -9.35
CA SER A 204 30.32 7.44 -10.60
C SER A 204 30.83 8.77 -11.16
N GLY A 205 30.60 9.90 -10.48
CA GLY A 205 30.99 11.25 -10.92
C GLY A 205 30.19 11.80 -12.11
N VAL A 206 29.06 11.19 -12.46
CA VAL A 206 28.21 11.55 -13.62
C VAL A 206 27.10 12.54 -13.25
N ALA A 207 26.76 12.65 -11.97
CA ALA A 207 25.76 13.60 -11.46
C ALA A 207 26.35 14.44 -10.32
N SER A 208 25.74 15.61 -10.07
CA SER A 208 26.17 16.49 -8.99
C SER A 208 25.62 16.03 -7.64
N ILE A 209 26.39 16.28 -6.57
CA ILE A 209 25.93 16.01 -5.21
C ILE A 209 24.76 16.91 -4.80
N ASP A 210 24.67 18.11 -5.38
CA ASP A 210 23.56 19.05 -5.14
C ASP A 210 22.22 18.52 -5.66
N ASP A 211 22.20 17.86 -6.83
CA ASP A 211 21.00 17.21 -7.36
C ASP A 211 20.53 16.10 -6.42
N LEU A 212 21.47 15.33 -5.88
CA LEU A 212 21.16 14.26 -4.92
C LEU A 212 20.61 14.82 -3.61
N VAL A 213 21.16 15.93 -3.11
CA VAL A 213 20.61 16.62 -1.93
C VAL A 213 19.19 17.09 -2.21
N ALA A 214 18.93 17.73 -3.34
CA ALA A 214 17.59 18.22 -3.68
C ALA A 214 16.56 17.06 -3.73
N ALA A 215 16.90 15.96 -4.39
CA ALA A 215 16.05 14.76 -4.42
C ALA A 215 15.85 14.15 -3.03
N LEU A 216 16.92 14.08 -2.22
CA LEU A 216 16.85 13.55 -0.86
C LEU A 216 15.92 14.39 0.03
N MET A 217 15.89 15.71 -0.12
CA MET A 217 15.03 16.60 0.67
C MET A 217 13.53 16.28 0.52
N GLU A 218 13.13 15.83 -0.67
CA GLU A 218 11.73 15.53 -1.00
C GLU A 218 11.37 14.06 -0.76
N ALA A 219 12.36 13.17 -0.79
CA ALA A 219 12.15 11.73 -0.64
C ALA A 219 11.78 11.28 0.78
N LYS A 220 11.00 10.22 0.88
CA LYS A 220 10.97 9.37 2.08
C LYS A 220 12.19 8.47 2.07
N VAL A 221 12.84 8.35 3.22
CA VAL A 221 14.09 7.62 3.42
C VAL A 221 14.02 6.91 4.76
N VAL A 222 14.83 5.87 4.90
CA VAL A 222 14.76 4.97 6.03
C VAL A 222 15.93 5.24 6.97
N ILE A 223 15.65 5.46 8.25
CA ILE A 223 16.70 5.52 9.28
C ILE A 223 16.67 4.19 10.04
N PRO A 224 17.76 3.41 10.00
CA PRO A 224 17.92 2.24 10.87
C PRO A 224 18.07 2.68 12.34
N THR A 225 17.41 1.96 13.25
CA THR A 225 17.43 2.23 14.69
C THR A 225 17.67 0.92 15.49
N PRO A 226 18.51 0.95 16.54
CA PRO A 226 18.71 -0.21 17.40
C PRO A 226 17.51 -0.45 18.32
N ASP A 227 16.80 0.62 18.67
CA ASP A 227 15.62 0.59 19.52
C ASP A 227 14.36 0.77 18.67
N GLU A 228 13.28 0.13 19.10
CA GLU A 228 11.95 0.31 18.51
C GLU A 228 11.51 1.78 18.59
N PRO A 229 11.11 2.40 17.46
CA PRO A 229 10.64 3.78 17.47
C PRO A 229 9.35 3.88 18.28
N LYS A 230 9.39 4.54 19.44
CA LYS A 230 8.19 4.80 20.22
C LYS A 230 7.49 6.00 19.61
N GLY A 231 6.28 5.81 19.06
CA GLY A 231 5.43 6.90 18.58
C GLY A 231 5.38 8.02 19.62
N GLY A 232 5.95 9.18 19.29
CA GLY A 232 6.22 10.24 20.29
C GLY A 232 7.50 11.05 20.11
N GLY A 233 8.29 10.82 19.04
CA GLY A 233 9.35 11.74 18.61
C GLY A 233 10.75 11.47 19.14
N GLY A 234 10.98 10.31 19.78
CA GLY A 234 12.31 9.86 20.18
C GLY A 234 12.72 8.60 19.44
N PHE A 235 13.73 8.68 18.59
CA PHE A 235 14.43 7.51 18.07
C PHE A 235 15.95 7.69 18.20
N THR A 236 16.66 6.58 18.34
CA THR A 236 18.12 6.57 18.41
C THR A 236 18.65 6.20 17.03
N PRO A 237 19.20 7.12 16.23
CA PRO A 237 19.75 6.74 14.94
C PRO A 237 21.04 5.95 15.09
N VAL A 238 21.32 5.09 14.11
CA VAL A 238 22.66 4.51 13.95
C VAL A 238 23.65 5.59 13.50
N ILE A 239 24.76 5.70 14.22
CA ILE A 239 25.91 6.53 13.84
C ILE A 239 27.05 5.60 13.43
N GLY A 240 27.40 5.63 12.15
CA GLY A 240 28.59 4.97 11.61
C GLY A 240 29.83 5.85 11.77
N MET A 241 31.01 5.23 11.73
CA MET A 241 32.29 5.94 11.65
C MET A 241 32.91 5.64 10.29
N VAL A 242 33.14 6.68 9.48
CA VAL A 242 33.81 6.54 8.19
C VAL A 242 34.96 7.55 8.13
N ASP A 243 36.17 7.05 7.92
CA ASP A 243 37.42 7.83 7.96
C ASP A 243 37.60 8.63 9.26
N GLY A 244 37.11 8.08 10.38
CA GLY A 244 37.17 8.74 11.70
C GLY A 244 36.13 9.85 11.91
N ILE A 245 35.24 10.09 10.93
CA ILE A 245 34.17 11.09 11.02
C ILE A 245 32.85 10.38 11.36
N PRO A 246 32.09 10.84 12.38
CA PRO A 246 30.79 10.29 12.68
C PRO A 246 29.79 10.64 11.57
N ARG A 247 29.01 9.65 11.12
CA ARG A 247 27.98 9.81 10.10
C ARG A 247 26.67 9.18 10.53
N LEU A 248 25.60 9.95 10.41
CA LEU A 248 24.24 9.43 10.53
C LEU A 248 23.96 8.46 9.39
N VAL A 249 23.65 7.21 9.71
CA VAL A 249 23.30 6.21 8.69
C VAL A 249 21.85 6.41 8.27
N VAL A 250 21.65 6.51 6.96
CA VAL A 250 20.36 6.70 6.29
C VAL A 250 20.32 5.73 5.11
N ALA A 251 19.16 5.22 4.74
CA ALA A 251 18.99 4.34 3.59
C ALA A 251 17.92 4.86 2.63
N THR A 252 18.08 4.59 1.33
CA THR A 252 17.09 4.93 0.30
C THR A 252 15.83 4.08 0.37
N SER A 253 15.90 2.93 1.04
CA SER A 253 14.80 1.95 1.19
C SER A 253 15.04 1.06 2.42
N TYR A 254 14.02 0.29 2.81
CA TYR A 254 14.16 -0.74 3.86
C TYR A 254 15.15 -1.84 3.46
N GLU A 255 15.20 -2.19 2.17
CA GLU A 255 16.18 -3.13 1.64
C GLU A 255 17.61 -2.61 1.81
N ALA A 256 17.86 -1.34 1.48
CA ALA A 256 19.15 -0.71 1.72
C ALA A 256 19.48 -0.58 3.22
N ALA A 257 18.46 -0.41 4.08
CA ALA A 257 18.62 -0.36 5.54
C ALA A 257 19.03 -1.71 6.14
N ALA A 258 18.69 -2.83 5.50
CA ALA A 258 19.09 -4.18 5.94
C ALA A 258 20.62 -4.37 5.98
N ARG A 259 21.39 -3.51 5.30
CA ARG A 259 22.86 -3.46 5.41
C ARG A 259 23.38 -3.07 6.79
N SER A 260 22.51 -2.53 7.65
CA SER A 260 22.81 -2.16 9.03
C SER A 260 22.11 -3.08 10.03
N SER A 261 21.61 -4.24 9.60
CA SER A 261 20.87 -5.20 10.44
C SER A 261 21.70 -5.80 11.59
N ASP A 262 23.03 -5.74 11.48
CA ASP A 262 23.97 -6.15 12.53
C ASP A 262 23.96 -5.20 13.73
N VAL A 263 23.59 -3.93 13.53
CA VAL A 263 23.59 -2.87 14.55
C VAL A 263 22.22 -2.23 14.78
N ALA A 264 21.24 -2.48 13.92
CA ALA A 264 19.88 -1.98 14.01
C ALA A 264 18.86 -3.05 13.64
N GLN A 265 17.98 -3.38 14.59
CA GLN A 265 16.90 -4.36 14.40
C GLN A 265 15.62 -3.73 13.87
N PHE A 266 15.52 -2.40 13.97
CA PHE A 266 14.36 -1.63 13.55
C PHE A 266 14.75 -0.59 12.52
N ALA A 267 13.76 -0.07 11.83
CA ALA A 267 13.94 0.96 10.83
C ALA A 267 12.67 1.82 10.78
N MET A 268 12.82 3.11 10.50
CA MET A 268 11.69 4.02 10.37
C MET A 268 11.79 4.88 9.12
N SER A 269 10.65 5.17 8.51
CA SER A 269 10.55 6.05 7.36
C SER A 269 10.39 7.51 7.79
N VAL A 270 11.20 8.41 7.25
CA VAL A 270 11.14 9.85 7.47
C VAL A 270 11.34 10.61 6.16
N LYS A 271 10.78 11.82 6.04
CA LYS A 271 11.14 12.70 4.91
C LYS A 271 12.59 13.16 5.05
N GLY A 272 13.37 13.13 3.97
CA GLY A 272 14.80 13.41 4.01
C GLY A 272 15.15 14.83 4.46
N LYS A 273 14.27 15.82 4.25
CA LYS A 273 14.42 17.14 4.89
C LYS A 273 14.59 17.11 6.41
N HIS A 274 13.97 16.14 7.08
CA HIS A 274 14.07 16.01 8.53
C HIS A 274 15.38 15.36 8.97
N ILE A 275 16.06 14.64 8.09
CA ILE A 275 17.39 14.08 8.37
C ILE A 275 18.38 15.21 8.57
N PHE A 276 18.42 16.16 7.64
CA PHE A 276 19.31 17.31 7.78
C PHE A 276 19.00 18.14 9.03
N ALA A 277 17.74 18.18 9.47
CA ALA A 277 17.36 18.88 10.71
C ALA A 277 17.85 18.18 11.99
N ILE A 278 18.02 16.85 12.00
CA ILE A 278 18.45 16.09 13.19
C ILE A 278 19.96 15.82 13.24
N VAL A 279 20.67 16.02 12.13
CA VAL A 279 22.12 15.87 12.09
C VAL A 279 22.75 16.90 13.02
N LYS A 280 23.52 16.41 13.99
CA LYS A 280 24.26 17.27 14.93
C LYS A 280 25.45 17.92 14.23
N ASP A 281 25.86 19.08 14.73
CA ASP A 281 27.09 19.74 14.29
C ASP A 281 28.29 18.78 14.36
N GLY A 282 29.08 18.74 13.28
CA GLY A 282 30.24 17.86 13.15
C GLY A 282 29.91 16.40 12.76
N VAL A 283 28.64 16.07 12.51
CA VAL A 283 28.22 14.75 12.02
C VAL A 283 27.86 14.85 10.53
N GLY A 284 28.33 13.91 9.73
CA GLY A 284 27.95 13.78 8.32
C GLY A 284 26.73 12.88 8.13
N ILE A 285 26.34 12.61 6.89
CA ILE A 285 25.34 11.59 6.56
C ILE A 285 26.00 10.53 5.69
N GLN A 286 25.72 9.26 5.97
CA GLN A 286 26.00 8.16 5.06
C GLN A 286 24.68 7.66 4.50
N LEU A 287 24.43 7.91 3.22
CA LEU A 287 23.25 7.42 2.51
C LEU A 287 23.56 6.07 1.85
N ASN A 288 23.03 5.01 2.44
CA ASN A 288 23.06 3.66 1.94
C ASN A 288 22.03 3.46 0.83
N THR A 289 22.48 2.78 -0.20
CA THR A 289 21.71 2.23 -1.32
C THR A 289 21.90 0.71 -1.31
N VAL A 290 21.14 -0.03 -2.12
CA VAL A 290 21.38 -1.46 -2.28
C VAL A 290 22.79 -1.69 -2.81
N ALA A 291 23.22 -0.87 -3.78
CA ALA A 291 24.52 -0.99 -4.44
C ALA A 291 25.74 -0.44 -3.65
N GLY A 292 25.58 0.28 -2.54
CA GLY A 292 26.68 0.87 -1.77
C GLY A 292 26.27 2.11 -0.99
N SER A 293 27.18 3.05 -0.75
CA SER A 293 26.88 4.28 0.00
C SER A 293 27.39 5.54 -0.69
N VAL A 294 26.74 6.66 -0.40
CA VAL A 294 27.20 8.01 -0.73
C VAL A 294 27.34 8.79 0.57
N ASP A 295 28.47 9.46 0.73
CA ASP A 295 28.81 10.17 1.95
C ASP A 295 28.66 11.68 1.79
N PHE A 296 27.90 12.28 2.69
CA PHE A 296 27.79 13.71 2.86
C PHE A 296 28.68 14.13 4.03
N PRO A 297 29.76 14.90 3.78
CA PRO A 297 30.63 15.35 4.85
C PRO A 297 29.93 16.40 5.74
N PRO A 298 30.36 16.58 7.00
CA PRO A 298 29.72 17.52 7.94
C PRO A 298 29.59 18.95 7.39
N GLU A 299 30.58 19.41 6.62
CA GLU A 299 30.58 20.75 6.02
C GLU A 299 29.45 20.91 5.00
N LEU A 300 29.17 19.85 4.22
CA LEU A 300 28.07 19.82 3.28
C LEU A 300 26.73 19.81 4.01
N CYS A 301 26.57 18.97 5.04
CA CYS A 301 25.36 18.94 5.86
C CYS A 301 25.06 20.32 6.47
N ALA A 302 26.07 21.00 7.02
CA ALA A 302 25.93 22.36 7.54
C ALA A 302 25.54 23.37 6.45
N ALA A 303 26.11 23.26 5.25
CA ALA A 303 25.75 24.10 4.11
C ALA A 303 24.29 23.89 3.68
N VAL A 304 23.79 22.65 3.67
CA VAL A 304 22.40 22.32 3.36
C VAL A 304 21.44 22.89 4.39
N ILE A 305 21.70 22.68 5.69
CA ILE A 305 20.89 23.23 6.79
C ILE A 305 20.75 24.75 6.65
N LYS A 306 21.86 25.45 6.36
CA LYS A 306 21.88 26.89 6.14
C LYS A 306 21.15 27.30 4.85
N LYS A 307 21.34 26.57 3.75
CA LYS A 307 20.72 26.88 2.44
C LYS A 307 19.20 26.77 2.50
N TYR A 308 18.67 25.80 3.23
CA TYR A 308 17.24 25.51 3.32
C TYR A 308 16.57 26.04 4.60
N SER A 309 17.30 26.76 5.45
CA SER A 309 16.79 27.32 6.72
C SER A 309 16.03 26.30 7.57
N LEU A 310 16.59 25.09 7.70
CA LEU A 310 15.91 23.99 8.38
C LEU A 310 15.95 24.19 9.91
N ASP A 311 14.77 24.18 10.54
CA ASP A 311 14.63 24.17 12.00
C ASP A 311 15.05 22.81 12.58
N THR A 312 15.93 22.80 13.57
CA THR A 312 16.52 21.59 14.18
C THR A 312 15.58 20.82 15.14
N LYS A 313 14.26 20.97 14.99
CA LYS A 313 13.29 20.25 15.82
C LYS A 313 13.10 18.81 15.33
N SER A 314 13.14 17.85 16.26
CA SER A 314 12.95 16.42 15.97
C SER A 314 11.67 16.15 15.16
N PRO A 315 11.74 15.36 14.08
CA PRO A 315 10.54 14.95 13.35
C PRO A 315 9.66 14.05 14.22
N ALA A 316 8.35 14.25 14.11
CA ALA A 316 7.39 13.25 14.54
C ALA A 316 7.47 12.05 13.58
N ALA A 317 7.50 10.83 14.13
CA ALA A 317 7.35 9.63 13.34
C ALA A 317 6.00 9.68 12.60
N THR A 318 5.99 9.32 11.32
CA THR A 318 4.75 9.01 10.61
C THR A 318 4.64 7.49 10.65
N GLU A 319 3.57 6.98 11.28
CA GLU A 319 3.26 5.54 11.33
C GLU A 319 3.09 4.95 9.92
#